data_AF-A0A9P4TSM1-F1
#
_entry.id   AF-A0A9P4TSM1-F1
#
_cell.length_a   1.000
_cell.length_b   1.000
_cell.length_c   1.000
_cell.angle_alpha   90.00
_cell.angle_beta   90.00
_cell.angle_gamma   90.00
#
_symmetry.space_group_name_H-M   'P 1'
#
loop_
_entity.id
_entity.type
_entity.pdbx_description
1 polymer ?
#
loop_
_entity_poly.entity_id
_entity_poly.type
_entity_poly.pdbx_seq_one_letter_code
_entity_poly.pdbx_strand_id
1 'polypeptide(L)'
;DPQTDVDFHGLKTLSRHLFDINTQLFDLPASVDLILSYSLLRSKVNVDGNKTDPNAFLTKVSLIKTLIFYLLSESEATLSLLATTPLLLPEPESSFQIGLILTRRLINMLPETTPPMYSAC
;
A
#
# COMPACT_ATOMS: atom_id res chain seq x y z
N ASP A 1 7.96 -9.00 12.72
CA ASP A 1 8.57 -9.37 11.43
C ASP A 1 7.55 -9.82 10.40
N PRO A 2 7.72 -9.40 9.13
CA PRO A 2 7.06 -10.02 8.00
C PRO A 2 7.54 -11.47 7.84
N GLN A 3 6.62 -12.39 7.62
CA GLN A 3 6.89 -13.78 7.26
C GLN A 3 6.53 -13.94 5.79
N THR A 4 7.50 -13.81 4.90
CA THR A 4 7.29 -13.78 3.43
C THR A 4 6.43 -14.95 2.94
N ASP A 5 6.66 -16.16 3.45
CA ASP A 5 5.94 -17.37 3.02
C ASP A 5 4.46 -17.38 3.47
N VAL A 6 4.14 -16.68 4.57
CA VAL A 6 2.78 -16.65 5.16
C VAL A 6 2.03 -15.40 4.71
N ASP A 7 2.69 -14.24 4.67
CA ASP A 7 2.05 -12.95 4.45
C ASP A 7 1.80 -12.65 2.95
N PHE A 8 2.50 -13.32 2.02
CA PHE A 8 2.39 -13.03 0.58
C PHE A 8 0.97 -13.20 0.04
N HIS A 9 0.29 -14.30 0.40
CA HIS A 9 -1.04 -14.59 -0.12
C HIS A 9 -2.10 -13.64 0.44
N GLY A 10 -2.09 -13.38 1.75
CA GLY A 10 -2.97 -12.41 2.39
C GLY A 10 -2.73 -10.98 1.88
N LEU A 11 -1.48 -10.54 1.76
CA LEU A 11 -1.16 -9.22 1.21
C LEU A 11 -1.61 -9.09 -0.25
N LYS A 12 -1.37 -10.10 -1.09
CA LYS A 12 -1.84 -10.10 -2.49
C LYS A 12 -3.37 -10.00 -2.57
N THR A 13 -4.08 -10.67 -1.67
CA THR A 13 -5.54 -10.63 -1.62
C THR A 13 -6.05 -9.27 -1.15
N LEU A 14 -5.46 -8.71 -0.09
CA LEU A 14 -5.82 -7.38 0.42
C LEU A 14 -5.46 -6.28 -0.60
N SER A 15 -4.31 -6.35 -1.27
CA SER A 15 -3.93 -5.42 -2.33
C SER A 15 -4.86 -5.51 -3.53
N ARG A 16 -5.31 -6.71 -3.92
CA ARG A 16 -6.35 -6.85 -4.94
C ARG A 16 -7.65 -6.17 -4.51
N HIS A 17 -8.07 -6.32 -3.25
CA HIS A 17 -9.24 -5.61 -2.74
C HIS A 17 -9.04 -4.09 -2.61
N LEU A 18 -7.80 -3.61 -2.54
CA LEU A 18 -7.49 -2.19 -2.48
C LEU A 18 -7.60 -1.53 -3.85
N PHE A 19 -7.07 -2.17 -4.90
CA PHE A 19 -7.11 -1.65 -6.27
C PHE A 19 -8.37 -2.07 -7.05
N ASP A 20 -9.08 -3.09 -6.57
CA ASP A 20 -10.33 -3.61 -7.14
C ASP A 20 -10.20 -3.85 -8.65
N ILE A 21 -11.08 -3.26 -9.48
CA ILE A 21 -11.07 -3.39 -10.95
C ILE A 21 -9.75 -2.94 -11.59
N ASN A 22 -9.01 -2.03 -10.93
CA ASN A 22 -7.74 -1.48 -11.43
C ASN A 22 -6.54 -2.40 -11.16
N THR A 23 -6.75 -3.52 -10.47
CA THR A 23 -5.77 -4.59 -10.25
C THR A 23 -5.03 -5.00 -11.53
N GLN A 24 -5.71 -4.97 -12.69
CA GLN A 24 -5.12 -5.38 -13.98
C GLN A 24 -4.05 -4.42 -14.50
N LEU A 25 -4.00 -3.19 -13.98
CA LEU A 25 -3.02 -2.18 -14.36
C LEU A 25 -1.69 -2.34 -13.61
N PHE A 26 -1.63 -3.23 -12.62
CA PHE A 26 -0.49 -3.40 -11.73
C PHE A 26 0.04 -4.84 -11.72
N ASP A 27 1.36 -4.97 -11.67
CA ASP A 27 2.00 -6.22 -11.27
C ASP A 27 1.90 -6.37 -9.74
N LEU A 28 0.77 -6.91 -9.30
CA LEU A 28 0.47 -7.18 -7.89
C LEU A 28 1.49 -8.09 -7.21
N PRO A 29 1.87 -9.25 -7.79
CA PRO A 29 2.95 -10.06 -7.27
C PRO A 29 4.23 -9.26 -7.00
N ALA A 30 4.74 -8.53 -7.99
CA ALA A 30 5.96 -7.73 -7.83
C ALA A 30 5.81 -6.63 -6.77
N SER A 31 4.62 -6.02 -6.67
CA SER A 31 4.34 -5.00 -5.66
C SER A 31 4.33 -5.58 -4.24
N VAL A 32 3.76 -6.78 -4.06
CA VAL A 32 3.75 -7.49 -2.76
C VAL A 32 5.16 -7.96 -2.41
N ASP A 33 5.90 -8.49 -3.37
CA ASP A 33 7.31 -8.84 -3.17
C ASP A 33 8.12 -7.62 -2.74
N LEU A 34 7.89 -6.44 -3.32
CA LEU A 34 8.55 -5.20 -2.90
C LEU A 34 8.16 -4.81 -1.45
N ILE A 35 6.88 -4.91 -1.09
CA ILE A 35 6.41 -4.64 0.28
C ILE A 35 7.09 -5.56 1.30
N LEU A 36 7.29 -6.84 0.95
CA LEU A 36 7.92 -7.85 1.80
C LEU A 36 9.45 -7.74 1.83
N SER A 37 10.09 -7.51 0.68
CA SER A 37 11.55 -7.48 0.50
C SER A 37 12.22 -6.35 1.28
N TYR A 38 11.54 -5.21 1.40
CA TYR A 38 12.10 -4.02 2.01
C TYR A 38 11.69 -3.82 3.48
N SER A 39 11.00 -4.79 4.11
CA SER A 39 10.36 -4.62 5.43
C SER A 39 9.54 -3.33 5.51
N LEU A 40 8.91 -2.93 4.41
CA LEU A 40 8.05 -1.75 4.33
C LEU A 40 6.70 -2.01 5.00
N LEU A 41 6.38 -3.28 5.25
CA LEU A 41 5.27 -3.69 6.08
C LEU A 41 5.48 -3.17 7.51
N ARG A 42 4.78 -2.09 7.83
CA ARG A 42 4.93 -1.36 9.10
C ARG A 42 4.03 -1.94 10.17
N SER A 43 2.83 -2.35 9.81
CA SER A 43 1.91 -3.00 10.72
C SER A 43 1.04 -4.02 9.99
N LYS A 44 0.87 -5.19 10.62
CA LYS A 44 -0.12 -6.19 10.24
C LYS A 44 -0.96 -6.58 11.45
N VAL A 45 -2.22 -6.92 11.23
CA VAL A 45 -3.11 -7.43 12.28
C VAL A 45 -3.64 -8.78 11.85
N ASN A 46 -3.39 -9.78 12.69
CA ASN A 46 -3.84 -11.15 12.51
C ASN A 46 -4.69 -11.52 13.73
N VAL A 47 -5.96 -11.87 13.52
CA VAL A 47 -6.87 -12.25 14.61
C VAL A 47 -6.65 -13.72 15.00
N ASP A 48 -6.27 -14.56 14.04
CA ASP A 48 -6.14 -16.02 14.20
C ASP A 48 -4.71 -16.50 14.53
N GLY A 49 -3.78 -15.56 14.71
CA GLY A 49 -2.38 -15.81 15.11
C GLY A 49 -1.34 -15.40 14.07
N ASN A 50 -0.06 -15.49 14.44
CA ASN A 50 1.03 -14.99 13.59
C ASN A 50 1.35 -15.88 12.37
N LYS A 51 0.80 -17.10 12.31
CA LYS A 51 1.00 -18.07 11.23
C LYS A 51 -0.11 -18.07 10.17
N THR A 52 -1.09 -17.17 10.31
CA THR A 52 -2.20 -17.03 9.38
C THR A 52 -2.04 -15.77 8.54
N ASP A 53 -2.73 -15.74 7.40
CA ASP A 53 -2.77 -14.55 6.54
C ASP A 53 -3.20 -13.30 7.33
N PRO A 54 -2.64 -12.13 6.99
CA PRO A 54 -3.05 -10.87 7.61
C PRO A 54 -4.48 -10.49 7.24
N ASN A 55 -5.24 -10.02 8.23
CA ASN A 55 -6.60 -9.50 8.06
C ASN A 55 -6.60 -7.98 7.79
N ALA A 56 -5.51 -7.30 8.15
CA ALA A 56 -5.25 -5.91 7.81
C ALA A 56 -3.74 -5.65 7.66
N PHE A 57 -3.39 -4.72 6.76
CA PHE A 57 -2.01 -4.28 6.58
C PHE A 57 -1.92 -2.76 6.40
N LEU A 58 -0.79 -2.20 6.83
CA LEU A 58 -0.35 -0.84 6.54
C LEU A 58 1.12 -0.88 6.12
N THR A 59 1.42 -0.28 4.98
CA THR A 59 2.78 -0.20 4.42
C THR A 59 3.05 1.17 3.83
N LYS A 60 4.31 1.60 3.91
CA LYS A 60 4.80 2.80 3.24
C LYS A 60 5.61 2.36 2.01
N VAL A 61 5.08 2.56 0.82
CA VAL A 61 5.76 2.23 -0.44
C VAL A 61 6.29 3.50 -1.10
N SER A 62 7.51 3.46 -1.64
CA SER A 62 7.99 4.53 -2.52
C SER A 62 7.17 4.51 -3.80
N LEU A 63 6.82 5.68 -4.33
CA LEU A 63 6.03 5.78 -5.56
C LEU A 63 6.75 5.09 -6.73
N ILE A 64 6.22 3.95 -7.16
CA ILE A 64 6.66 3.25 -8.36
C ILE A 64 6.08 4.02 -9.56
N LYS A 65 6.86 4.18 -10.64
CA LYS A 65 6.44 4.94 -11.84
C LYS A 65 5.04 4.58 -12.33
N THR A 66 4.71 3.29 -12.39
CA THR A 66 3.38 2.80 -12.81
C THR A 66 2.24 3.37 -11.96
N LEU A 67 2.47 3.49 -10.66
CA LEU A 67 1.48 3.98 -9.72
C LEU A 67 1.37 5.51 -9.77
N ILE A 68 2.46 6.22 -10.03
CA ILE A 68 2.42 7.66 -10.37
C ILE A 68 1.58 7.87 -11.62
N PHE A 69 1.85 7.15 -12.71
CA PHE A 69 1.08 7.29 -13.95
C PHE A 69 -0.41 6.99 -13.76
N TYR A 70 -0.74 5.95 -13.00
CA TYR A 70 -2.13 5.67 -12.64
C TYR A 70 -2.77 6.80 -11.83
N LEU A 71 -2.09 7.28 -10.79
CA LEU A 71 -2.61 8.40 -10.01
C LEU A 71 -2.81 9.62 -10.89
N LEU A 72 -1.89 9.93 -11.80
CA LEU A 72 -2.02 11.04 -12.74
C LEU A 72 -3.20 10.87 -13.70
N SER A 73 -3.43 9.67 -14.25
CA SER A 73 -4.59 9.42 -15.11
C SER A 73 -5.91 9.57 -14.38
N GLU A 74 -5.98 9.16 -13.11
CA GLU A 74 -7.17 9.36 -12.27
C GLU A 74 -7.30 10.82 -11.78
N SER A 75 -6.18 11.54 -11.68
CA SER A 75 -6.14 12.94 -11.22
C SER A 75 -6.73 13.91 -12.22
N GLU A 76 -6.73 13.60 -13.52
CA GLU A 76 -7.45 14.41 -14.52
C GLU A 76 -8.94 14.53 -14.19
N ALA A 77 -9.51 13.55 -13.48
CA ALA A 77 -10.88 13.59 -12.97
C ALA A 77 -11.02 14.33 -11.62
N THR A 78 -9.92 14.62 -10.92
CA THR A 78 -9.89 15.15 -9.54
C THR A 78 -8.94 16.35 -9.40
N LEU A 79 -9.50 17.57 -9.50
CA LEU A 79 -8.77 18.85 -9.45
C LEU A 79 -7.82 19.03 -8.25
N SER A 80 -8.09 18.40 -7.11
CA SER A 80 -7.25 18.51 -5.90
C SER A 80 -5.96 17.69 -5.99
N LEU A 81 -5.98 16.58 -6.73
CA LEU A 81 -4.77 15.77 -6.99
C LEU A 81 -3.91 16.38 -8.10
N LEU A 82 -4.53 17.10 -9.06
CA LEU A 82 -3.78 17.84 -10.07
C LEU A 82 -2.80 18.85 -9.47
N ALA A 83 -3.17 19.49 -8.35
CA ALA A 83 -2.30 20.42 -7.63
C ALA A 83 -1.06 19.76 -6.99
N THR A 84 -1.10 18.45 -6.69
CA THR A 84 0.03 17.71 -6.11
C THR A 84 0.86 16.95 -7.14
N THR A 85 0.41 16.91 -8.40
CA THR A 85 1.15 16.37 -9.57
C THR A 85 2.62 16.82 -9.65
N PRO A 86 2.97 18.11 -9.47
CA PRO A 86 4.36 18.55 -9.55
C PRO A 86 5.23 18.01 -8.41
N LEU A 87 4.61 17.65 -7.27
CA LEU A 87 5.31 17.04 -6.15
C LEU A 87 5.54 15.55 -6.41
N LEU A 88 4.58 14.87 -7.05
CA LEU A 88 4.65 13.43 -7.37
C LEU A 88 5.70 13.08 -8.43
N LEU A 89 6.12 14.04 -9.25
CA LEU A 89 7.20 13.94 -10.23
C LEU A 89 8.42 14.70 -9.68
N PRO A 90 9.19 14.13 -8.73
CA PRO A 90 10.34 14.82 -8.18
C PRO A 90 11.35 15.09 -9.30
N GLU A 91 11.67 16.36 -9.51
CA GLU A 91 12.88 16.73 -10.24
C GLU A 91 14.11 16.15 -9.54
N PRO A 92 15.18 15.81 -10.29
CA PRO A 92 16.35 15.11 -9.76
C PRO A 92 17.05 15.82 -8.58
N GLU A 93 16.77 17.10 -8.36
CA GLU A 93 17.38 17.97 -7.35
C GLU A 93 16.48 18.21 -6.11
N SER A 94 15.27 17.64 -6.06
CA SER A 94 14.33 17.90 -4.97
C SER A 94 14.60 17.02 -3.74
N SER A 95 14.81 17.63 -2.56
CA SER A 95 15.08 16.94 -1.28
C SER A 95 13.84 16.31 -0.64
N PHE A 96 12.71 16.22 -1.35
CA PHE A 96 11.45 15.73 -0.81
C PHE A 96 11.24 14.26 -1.16
N GLN A 97 11.23 13.38 -0.16
CA GLN A 97 10.91 11.97 -0.35
C GLN A 97 9.42 11.72 -0.10
N ILE A 98 8.66 11.53 -1.17
CA ILE A 98 7.24 11.18 -1.08
C ILE A 98 7.10 9.68 -0.90
N GLY A 99 6.40 9.29 0.16
CA GLY A 99 5.99 7.91 0.42
C GLY A 99 4.48 7.79 0.30
N LEU A 100 4.02 6.74 -0.36
CA LEU A 100 2.62 6.38 -0.44
C LEU A 100 2.28 5.40 0.68
N ILE A 101 1.23 5.70 1.45
CA ILE A 101 0.71 4.78 2.46
C ILE A 101 -0.38 3.94 1.80
N LEU A 102 -0.15 2.63 1.74
CA LEU A 102 -1.18 1.66 1.34
C LEU A 102 -1.71 1.00 2.61
N THR A 103 -3.03 1.03 2.78
CA THR A 103 -3.71 0.43 3.92
C THR A 103 -4.97 -0.29 3.46
N ARG A 104 -5.18 -1.52 3.96
CA ARG A 104 -6.40 -2.27 3.74
C ARG A 104 -6.69 -3.18 4.92
N ARG A 105 -7.98 -3.32 5.23
CA ARG A 105 -8.53 -4.28 6.19
C ARG A 105 -9.70 -5.04 5.58
N LEU A 106 -9.93 -6.26 6.04
CA LEU A 106 -11.19 -6.95 5.79
C LEU A 106 -12.35 -6.19 6.43
N ILE A 107 -13.54 -6.31 5.84
CA ILE A 107 -14.73 -5.56 6.26
C ILE A 107 -15.18 -5.93 7.68
N ASN A 108 -14.91 -7.17 8.10
CA ASN A 108 -15.22 -7.71 9.42
C ASN A 108 -14.23 -7.26 10.51
N MET A 109 -13.14 -6.56 10.17
CA MET A 109 -12.21 -6.02 11.16
C MET A 109 -12.82 -4.82 11.89
N LEU A 110 -12.57 -4.73 13.19
CA LEU A 110 -12.99 -3.60 14.02
C LEU A 110 -12.28 -2.30 13.57
N PRO A 111 -12.99 -1.16 13.46
CA PRO A 111 -12.36 0.09 13.06
C PRO A 111 -11.29 0.57 14.05
N GLU A 112 -11.41 0.21 15.33
CA GLU A 112 -10.48 0.55 16.41
C GLU A 112 -9.08 -0.04 16.23
N THR A 113 -8.90 -1.02 15.34
CA THR A 113 -7.57 -1.55 15.02
C THR A 113 -6.77 -0.59 14.12
N THR A 114 -7.41 0.37 13.47
CA THR A 114 -6.75 1.26 12.50
C THR A 114 -5.85 2.31 13.16
N PRO A 115 -6.29 3.08 14.18
CA PRO A 115 -5.43 4.06 14.85
C PRO A 115 -4.08 3.51 15.34
N PRO A 116 -4.00 2.37 16.06
CA PRO A 116 -2.72 1.84 16.51
C PRO A 116 -1.81 1.39 15.36
N MET A 117 -2.35 0.99 14.20
CA MET A 117 -1.55 0.67 13.02
C MET A 117 -0.80 1.88 12.46
N TYR A 118 -1.39 3.08 12.54
CA TYR A 118 -0.72 4.32 12.15
C TYR A 118 0.32 4.77 13.18
N SER A 119 0.04 4.58 14.48
CA SER A 119 1.01 4.91 15.54
C SER A 119 2.25 4.01 15.53
N ALA A 120 2.13 2.79 15.00
CA ALA A 120 3.23 1.86 14.82
C ALA A 120 4.11 2.16 13.58
N CYS A 121 3.69 3.10 12.72
CA CYS A 121 4.34 3.40 11.46
C CYS A 121 5.41 4.49 11.57
#